data_AF-A0AAV5XPL7-F1
#
_entry.id   AF-A0AAV5XPL7-F1
#
_cell.length_a   1.000
_cell.length_b   1.000
_cell.length_c   1.000
_cell.angle_alpha   90.00
_cell.angle_beta   90.00
_cell.angle_gamma   90.00
#
_symmetry.space_group_name_H-M   'P 1'
#
loop_
_entity.id
_entity.type
_entity.pdbx_description
1 polymer ?
#
loop_
_entity_poly.entity_id
_entity_poly.type
_entity_poly.pdbx_seq_one_letter_code
_entity_poly.pdbx_strand_id
1 'polypeptide(L)' 'MRDTTSAAAAAQAQAQRQLGGPGRLRLSFEMSVLARELTLAGLRRSHPDWSPRQLRRELLRLCFLPGELPRPLR' A
#
# COMPACT_ATOMS: atom_id res chain seq x y z
N MET A 1 1.12 25.30 0.16
CA MET A 1 -0.22 24.78 -0.22
C MET A 1 -0.32 23.36 0.33
N ARG A 2 -1.35 23.01 1.11
CA ARG A 2 -1.61 21.61 1.51
C ARG A 2 -2.55 21.02 0.48
N ASP A 3 -2.25 19.83 -0.02
CA ASP A 3 -3.11 19.09 -0.97
C ASP A 3 -4.49 18.74 -0.36
N THR A 4 -4.56 18.71 0.97
CA THR A 4 -5.81 18.50 1.72
C THR A 4 -6.22 19.77 2.46
N THR A 5 -7.46 20.22 2.25
CA THR A 5 -8.05 21.33 2.99
C THR A 5 -8.28 20.96 4.46
N SER A 6 -8.36 21.96 5.35
CA SER A 6 -8.66 21.74 6.77
C SER A 6 -10.00 21.06 6.99
N ALA A 7 -11.02 21.43 6.21
CA ALA A 7 -12.35 20.82 6.26
C ALA A 7 -12.32 19.34 5.86
N ALA A 8 -11.60 18.99 4.79
CA ALA A 8 -11.45 17.59 4.36
C ALA A 8 -10.72 16.74 5.42
N ALA A 9 -9.65 17.28 6.01
CA ALA A 9 -8.94 16.60 7.09
C ALA A 9 -9.84 16.37 8.32
N ALA A 10 -10.66 17.36 8.70
CA ALA A 10 -11.61 17.23 9.80
C ALA A 10 -12.69 16.17 9.52
N ALA A 11 -13.23 16.14 8.30
CA ALA A 11 -14.21 15.14 7.88
C ALA A 11 -13.62 13.72 7.91
N GLN A 12 -12.41 13.53 7.39
CA GLN A 12 -11.72 12.25 7.43
C GLN A 12 -11.46 11.78 8.87
N ALA A 13 -11.03 12.68 9.76
CA ALA A 13 -10.81 12.35 11.16
C ALA A 13 -12.12 11.95 11.87
N GLN A 14 -13.23 12.63 11.56
CA GLN A 14 -14.53 12.29 12.11
C GLN A 14 -15.03 10.92 11.63
N ALA A 15 -14.90 10.63 10.33
CA ALA A 15 -15.24 9.33 9.77
C ALA A 15 -14.43 8.20 10.43
N GLN A 16 -13.12 8.40 10.61
CA GLN A 16 -12.28 7.40 11.29
C GLN A 16 -12.67 7.16 12.75
N ARG A 17 -13.11 8.20 13.47
CA ARG A 17 -13.62 8.04 14.85
C ARG A 17 -14.92 7.22 14.88
N GLN A 18 -15.82 7.45 13.94
CA GLN A 18 -17.12 6.74 13.87
C GLN A 18 -16.98 5.25 13.56
N LEU A 19 -15.91 4.84 12.86
CA LEU A 19 -15.65 3.43 12.53
C LEU A 19 -15.32 2.56 13.77
N GLY A 20 -14.85 3.15 14.86
CA GLY A 20 -14.34 2.40 16.02
C GLY A 20 -13.11 1.54 15.71
N GLY A 21 -12.64 0.78 16.70
CA GLY A 21 -11.45 -0.07 16.55
C GLY A 21 -11.57 -1.11 15.43
N PRO A 22 -12.61 -1.96 15.41
CA PRO A 22 -12.79 -2.98 14.38
C PRO A 22 -12.94 -2.40 12.97
N GLY A 23 -13.72 -1.31 12.80
CA GLY A 23 -13.90 -0.67 11.50
C GLY A 23 -12.60 -0.05 10.98
N ARG A 24 -11.77 0.53 11.86
CA ARG A 24 -10.45 1.03 11.50
C ARG A 24 -9.48 -0.09 11.08
N LEU A 25 -9.55 -1.26 11.73
CA LEU A 25 -8.74 -2.42 11.35
C LEU A 25 -9.17 -2.99 9.98
N ARG A 26 -10.48 -3.03 9.72
CA ARG A 26 -10.98 -3.43 8.40
C ARG A 26 -10.50 -2.47 7.32
N LEU A 27 -10.66 -1.16 7.55
CA LEU A 27 -10.22 -0.14 6.62
C LEU A 27 -8.70 -0.22 6.38
N SER A 28 -7.88 -0.45 7.41
CA SER A 28 -6.44 -0.57 7.23
C SER A 28 -6.06 -1.77 6.37
N PHE A 29 -6.77 -2.89 6.50
CA PHE A 29 -6.58 -4.07 5.66
C PHE A 29 -6.94 -3.77 4.19
N GLU A 30 -8.11 -3.18 3.96
CA GLU A 30 -8.59 -2.80 2.61
C GLU A 30 -7.59 -1.83 1.93
N MET A 31 -7.18 -0.79 2.64
CA MET A 31 -6.18 0.17 2.15
C MET A 31 -4.83 -0.48 1.87
N SER A 32 -4.42 -1.46 2.68
CA SER A 32 -3.17 -2.19 2.47
C SER A 32 -3.22 -3.12 1.25
N VAL A 33 -4.38 -3.70 0.93
CA VAL A 33 -4.56 -4.48 -0.32
C VAL A 33 -4.49 -3.53 -1.51
N LEU A 34 -5.28 -2.44 -1.50
CA LEU A 34 -5.31 -1.47 -2.58
C LEU A 34 -3.92 -0.86 -2.85
N ALA A 35 -3.19 -0.49 -1.81
CA ALA A 35 -1.83 0.04 -1.96
C ALA A 35 -0.89 -0.94 -2.67
N ARG A 36 -1.01 -2.25 -2.38
CA ARG A 36 -0.20 -3.29 -3.03
C ARG A 36 -0.58 -3.48 -4.50
N GLU A 37 -1.86 -3.41 -4.82
CA GLU A 37 -2.35 -3.51 -6.20
C GLU A 37 -1.86 -2.33 -7.06
N LEU A 38 -1.99 -1.11 -6.52
CA LEU A 38 -1.49 0.11 -7.19
C LEU A 38 0.04 0.06 -7.37
N THR A 39 0.77 -0.38 -6.34
CA THR A 39 2.22 -0.56 -6.42
C THR A 39 2.59 -1.58 -7.51
N LEU A 40 1.89 -2.71 -7.56
CA LEU A 40 2.13 -3.75 -8.57
C LEU A 40 1.81 -3.27 -9.99
N ALA A 41 0.74 -2.49 -10.17
CA ALA A 41 0.41 -1.88 -11.44
C ALA A 41 1.50 -0.90 -11.91
N GLY A 42 2.01 -0.08 -10.99
CA GLY A 42 3.16 0.80 -11.23
C GLY A 42 4.41 0.01 -11.66
N LEU A 43 4.75 -1.06 -10.92
CA LEU A 43 5.90 -1.91 -11.24
C LEU A 43 5.77 -2.56 -12.63
N ARG A 44 4.60 -3.07 -12.99
CA ARG A 44 4.35 -3.65 -14.32
C ARG A 44 4.54 -2.61 -15.44
N ARG A 45 4.09 -1.37 -15.20
CA ARG A 45 4.24 -0.28 -16.16
C ARG A 45 5.71 0.14 -16.32
N SER A 46 6.46 0.23 -15.22
CA SER A 46 7.86 0.66 -15.23
C SER A 46 8.83 -0.43 -15.67
N HIS A 47 8.44 -1.71 -15.54
CA HIS A 47 9.28 -2.87 -15.83
C HIS A 47 8.50 -3.93 -16.65
N PRO A 48 8.19 -3.65 -17.93
CA PRO A 48 7.36 -4.53 -18.75
C PRO A 48 7.95 -5.94 -18.94
N ASP A 49 9.28 -6.06 -18.94
CA ASP A 49 9.98 -7.33 -19.16
C ASP A 49 10.20 -8.17 -17.89
N TRP A 50 9.76 -7.66 -16.73
CA TRP A 50 9.94 -8.40 -15.48
C TRP A 50 8.97 -9.57 -15.37
N SER A 51 9.52 -10.72 -15.00
CA SER A 51 8.71 -11.90 -14.67
C SER A 51 7.81 -11.62 -13.46
N PRO A 52 6.68 -12.36 -13.33
CA PRO A 52 5.82 -12.29 -12.14
C PRO A 52 6.57 -12.49 -10.82
N ARG A 53 7.66 -13.29 -10.82
CA ARG A 53 8.50 -13.52 -9.64
C ARG A 53 9.29 -12.27 -9.25
N GLN A 54 9.87 -11.55 -10.21
CA GLN A 54 10.58 -10.30 -9.96
C GLN A 54 9.63 -9.23 -9.42
N LEU A 55 8.45 -9.09 -10.02
CA LEU A 55 7.43 -8.14 -9.57
C LEU A 55 6.97 -8.40 -8.13
N ARG A 56 6.68 -9.67 -7.77
CA ARG A 56 6.30 -10.03 -6.39
C ARG A 56 7.42 -9.74 -5.40
N ARG A 57 8.66 -10.05 -5.76
CA ARG A 57 9.82 -9.81 -4.89
C ARG A 57 10.03 -8.32 -4.66
N GLU A 58 9.90 -7.50 -5.69
CA GLU A 58 10.04 -6.06 -5.55
C GLU A 58 8.89 -5.45 -4.74
N LEU A 59 7.66 -5.93 -4.95
CA LEU A 59 6.51 -5.53 -4.13
C LEU A 59 6.76 -5.82 -2.63
N LEU A 60 7.29 -7.01 -2.31
CA LEU A 60 7.66 -7.36 -0.93
C LEU A 60 8.74 -6.41 -0.37
N ARG A 61 9.76 -6.08 -1.17
CA ARG A 61 10.83 -5.16 -0.75
C ARG A 61 10.27 -3.77 -0.41
N LEU A 62 9.34 -3.28 -1.23
CA LEU A 62 8.71 -1.96 -1.06
C LEU A 62 7.74 -1.91 0.12
N CYS A 63 6.98 -2.98 0.38
CA CYS A 63 6.00 -3.00 1.46
C CYS A 63 6.59 -3.06 2.88
N PHE A 64 7.85 -3.48 3.04
CA PHE A 64 8.39 -3.90 4.34
C PHE A 64 9.82 -3.35 4.66
N LEU A 65 10.31 -2.25 4.05
CA LEU A 65 11.71 -1.74 4.13
C LEU A 65 12.34 -1.62 5.56
N PRO A 66 13.69 -1.72 5.72
CA PRO A 66 14.77 -1.73 4.71
C PRO A 66 15.73 -2.93 4.82
N GLY A 67 15.71 -3.84 3.85
CA GLY A 67 16.72 -4.89 3.74
C GLY A 67 16.69 -5.57 2.38
N GLU A 68 17.81 -6.13 1.94
CA GLU A 68 17.77 -7.07 0.83
C GLU A 68 16.91 -8.26 1.22
N LEU A 69 15.97 -8.63 0.34
CA LEU A 69 15.22 -9.85 0.55
C LEU A 69 16.18 -11.05 0.44
N PRO A 70 16.03 -12.11 1.25
CA PRO A 70 16.83 -13.32 1.11
C PRO A 70 16.66 -13.93 -0.27
N ARG A 71 17.65 -14.67 -0.78
CA ARG A 71 17.55 -15.32 -2.10
C ARG A 71 16.31 -16.23 -2.16
N PRO A 72 15.63 -16.34 -3.33
CA PRO A 72 14.50 -17.25 -3.47
C PRO A 72 14.89 -18.69 -3.08
N LEU A 73 14.00 -19.39 -2.40
CA LEU A 73 14.14 -20.83 -2.19
C LEU A 73 14.11 -21.54 -3.56
N ARG A 74 14.99 -22.53 -3.73
CA ARG A 74 15.16 -23.28 -4.97
C ARG A 74 13.92 -24.11 -5.29
#